data_AF-A0A1I2T3H7-F1
#
_entry.id   AF-A0A1I2T3H7-F1
#
_cell.length_a   1.000
_cell.length_b   1.000
_cell.length_c   1.000
_cell.angle_alpha   90.00
_cell.angle_beta   90.00
_cell.angle_gamma   90.00
#
_symmetry.space_group_name_H-M   'P 1'
#
loop_
_entity.id
_entity.type
_entity.pdbx_description
1 polymer ?
#
loop_
_entity_poly.entity_id
_entity_poly.type
_entity_poly.pdbx_seq_one_letter_code
_entity_poly.pdbx_strand_id
1 'polypeptide(L)'
;MALTPITWTVMLASIVVLVGTAIVSLTKSLRDEDRKLELLREQERIDTYSPRGLAELRSWIQSNPDDPLRDEAVRRYNDCVESLRSVEEPFYDWTDEEIASLEKL
;
A
#
# COMPACT_ATOMS: atom_id res chain seq x y z
N MET A 1 -47.34 27.70 -18.78
CA MET A 1 -46.32 28.52 -19.48
C MET A 1 -45.11 27.65 -19.70
N ALA A 2 -44.66 27.44 -20.94
CA ALA A 2 -43.48 26.64 -21.23
C ALA A 2 -42.21 27.44 -20.92
N LEU A 3 -41.23 26.81 -20.27
CA LEU A 3 -39.92 27.41 -20.00
C LEU A 3 -39.24 27.72 -21.34
N THR A 4 -38.61 28.90 -21.44
CA THR A 4 -37.88 29.26 -22.65
C THR A 4 -36.67 28.32 -22.84
N PRO A 5 -36.25 28.06 -24.08
CA PRO A 5 -35.09 27.21 -24.36
C PRO A 5 -33.83 27.68 -23.62
N ILE A 6 -33.68 29.00 -23.45
CA ILE A 6 -32.57 29.62 -22.72
C ILE A 6 -32.59 29.20 -21.24
N THR A 7 -33.77 29.18 -20.62
CA THR A 7 -33.91 28.78 -19.20
C THR A 7 -33.49 27.32 -18.99
N TRP A 8 -33.84 26.44 -19.93
CA TRP A 8 -33.40 25.04 -19.91
C TRP A 8 -31.89 24.90 -20.04
N THR A 9 -31.28 25.65 -20.97
CA THR A 9 -29.82 25.64 -21.16
C THR A 9 -29.09 26.10 -19.91
N VAL A 10 -29.56 27.19 -19.28
CA VAL A 10 -28.95 27.73 -18.05
C VAL A 10 -29.10 26.72 -16.91
N MET A 11 -30.28 26.13 -16.72
CA MET A 11 -30.48 25.11 -15.69
C MET A 11 -29.57 23.91 -15.87
N LEU A 12 -29.47 23.37 -17.09
CA LEU A 12 -28.63 22.22 -17.37
C LEU A 12 -27.14 22.54 -17.17
N ALA A 13 -26.70 23.73 -17.61
CA ALA A 13 -25.35 24.20 -17.39
C ALA A 13 -25.03 24.32 -15.89
N SER A 14 -25.95 24.87 -15.08
CA SER A 14 -25.75 24.96 -13.63
C SER A 14 -25.64 23.59 -12.96
N ILE A 15 -26.46 22.62 -13.37
CA ILE A 15 -26.40 21.24 -12.86
C ILE A 15 -25.06 20.59 -13.23
N VAL A 16 -24.64 20.71 -14.49
CA VAL A 16 -23.37 20.14 -14.96
C VAL A 16 -22.18 20.78 -14.27
N VAL A 17 -22.18 22.10 -14.05
CA VAL A 17 -21.10 22.78 -13.34
C VAL A 17 -21.04 22.31 -11.90
N LEU A 18 -22.16 22.27 -11.18
CA LEU A 18 -22.16 21.88 -9.77
C LEU A 18 -21.82 20.40 -9.56
N VAL A 19 -22.51 19.51 -10.27
CA VAL A 19 -22.35 18.06 -10.09
C VAL A 19 -21.08 17.57 -10.78
N GLY A 20 -20.78 18.09 -11.98
CA GLY A 20 -19.60 17.71 -12.74
C GLY A 20 -18.31 18.09 -12.04
N THR A 21 -18.22 19.29 -11.45
CA THR A 21 -17.01 19.69 -10.70
C THR A 21 -16.82 18.84 -9.45
N ALA A 22 -17.90 18.52 -8.73
CA ALA A 22 -17.84 17.64 -7.57
C ALA A 22 -17.36 16.22 -7.95
N ILE A 23 -17.93 15.62 -9.00
CA ILE A 23 -17.54 14.29 -9.48
C ILE A 23 -16.07 14.29 -9.95
N VAL A 24 -15.65 15.30 -10.71
CA VAL A 24 -14.27 15.40 -11.20
C VAL A 24 -13.29 15.55 -10.04
N SER A 25 -13.61 16.38 -9.06
CA SER A 25 -12.78 16.57 -7.86
C SER A 25 -12.65 15.27 -7.07
N LEU A 26 -13.77 14.58 -6.82
CA LEU A 26 -13.79 13.31 -6.10
C LEU A 26 -12.98 12.24 -6.84
N THR A 27 -13.18 12.12 -8.15
CA THR A 27 -12.47 11.13 -8.98
C THR A 27 -10.97 11.42 -9.03
N LYS A 28 -10.58 12.69 -9.10
CA LYS A 28 -9.16 13.08 -9.02
C LYS A 28 -8.58 12.77 -7.64
N SER A 29 -9.31 13.07 -6.57
CA SER A 29 -8.86 12.78 -5.20
C SER A 29 -8.65 11.28 -5.00
N LEU A 30 -9.63 10.46 -5.39
CA LEU A 30 -9.54 9.01 -5.28
C LEU A 30 -8.39 8.42 -6.13
N ARG A 31 -8.20 8.90 -7.36
CA ARG A 31 -7.05 8.48 -8.18
C ARG A 31 -5.70 8.93 -7.64
N ASP A 32 -5.64 10.10 -6.99
CA ASP A 32 -4.40 10.59 -6.39
C ASP A 32 -4.08 9.81 -5.10
N GLU A 33 -5.10 9.38 -4.35
CA GLU A 33 -4.97 8.43 -3.25
C GLU A 33 -4.52 7.06 -3.75
N ASP A 34 -5.10 6.51 -4.81
CA ASP A 34 -4.67 5.23 -5.40
C ASP A 34 -3.19 5.29 -5.84
N ARG A 35 -2.79 6.39 -6.49
CA ARG A 35 -1.40 6.61 -6.90
C ARG A 35 -0.47 6.76 -5.70
N LYS A 36 -0.91 7.45 -4.64
CA LYS A 36 -0.14 7.54 -3.39
C LYS A 36 -0.03 6.19 -2.69
N LEU A 37 -1.09 5.38 -2.69
CA LEU A 37 -1.06 4.02 -2.14
C LEU A 37 -0.13 3.11 -2.93
N GLU A 38 -0.09 3.26 -4.25
CA GLU A 38 0.85 2.54 -5.11
C GLU A 38 2.30 2.93 -4.81
N LEU A 39 2.59 4.22 -4.67
CA LEU A 39 3.91 4.71 -4.26
C LEU A 39 4.28 4.26 -2.84
N LEU A 40 3.33 4.25 -1.90
CA LEU A 40 3.56 3.75 -0.54
C LEU A 40 3.81 2.25 -0.52
N ARG A 41 3.13 1.46 -1.36
CA ARG A 41 3.42 0.01 -1.52
C ARG A 41 4.79 -0.24 -2.12
N GLU A 42 5.21 0.58 -3.07
CA GLU A 42 6.57 0.51 -3.61
C GLU A 42 7.61 0.91 -2.56
N GLN A 43 7.26 1.81 -1.64
CA GLN A 43 8.06 2.15 -0.46
C GLN A 43 7.94 1.15 0.70
N GLU A 44 6.91 0.29 0.75
CA GLU A 44 6.77 -0.80 1.74
C GLU A 44 7.85 -1.89 1.53
N ARG A 45 8.57 -1.89 0.39
CA ARG A 45 9.87 -2.59 0.24
C ARG A 45 10.96 -2.09 1.20
N ILE A 46 10.73 -0.96 1.88
CA ILE A 46 11.63 -0.37 2.89
C ILE A 46 11.13 -0.71 4.31
N ASP A 47 9.98 -1.39 4.49
CA ASP A 47 9.57 -1.92 5.80
C ASP A 47 10.39 -3.17 6.14
N THR A 48 11.67 -2.92 6.34
CA THR A 48 12.63 -3.91 6.75
C THR A 48 12.43 -4.11 8.25
N TYR A 49 12.02 -5.30 8.70
CA TYR A 49 11.96 -5.55 10.15
C TYR A 49 13.36 -5.43 10.78
N SER A 50 13.41 -5.05 12.05
CA SER A 50 14.64 -5.19 12.83
C SER A 50 15.01 -6.67 12.98
N PRO A 51 16.28 -7.02 13.24
CA PRO A 51 16.71 -8.41 13.44
C PRO A 51 15.84 -9.17 14.44
N ARG A 52 15.50 -8.49 15.55
CA ARG A 52 14.60 -9.02 16.58
C ARG A 52 13.18 -9.21 16.08
N GLY A 53 12.61 -8.23 15.36
CA GLY A 53 11.25 -8.31 14.84
C GLY A 53 11.09 -9.46 13.83
N LEU A 54 12.08 -9.65 12.95
CA LEU A 54 12.05 -10.74 11.98
C LEU A 54 12.21 -12.13 12.65
N ALA A 55 13.02 -12.22 13.70
CA ALA A 55 13.15 -13.43 14.51
C ALA A 55 11.85 -13.77 15.27
N GLU A 56 11.20 -12.76 15.85
CA GLU A 56 9.89 -12.92 16.52
C GLU A 56 8.82 -13.37 15.52
N LEU A 57 8.78 -12.79 14.31
CA LEU A 57 7.87 -13.21 13.24
C LEU A 57 8.10 -14.67 12.83
N ARG A 58 9.37 -15.08 12.63
CA ARG A 58 9.72 -16.48 12.34
C ARG A 58 9.25 -17.43 13.43
N SER A 59 9.49 -17.08 14.70
CA SER A 59 9.05 -17.87 15.84
C SER A 59 7.52 -18.01 15.89
N TRP A 60 6.82 -16.91 15.63
CA TRP A 60 5.36 -16.90 15.57
C TRP A 60 4.82 -17.80 14.45
N ILE A 61 5.39 -17.73 13.23
CA ILE A 61 5.02 -18.58 12.09
C ILE A 61 5.20 -20.08 12.41
N GLN A 62 6.29 -20.43 13.08
CA GLN A 62 6.57 -21.81 13.48
C GLN A 62 5.64 -22.31 14.58
N SER A 63 5.23 -21.42 15.49
CA SER A 63 4.38 -21.76 16.63
C SER A 63 2.89 -21.82 16.30
N ASN A 64 2.46 -21.25 15.17
CA ASN A 64 1.06 -21.12 14.79
C ASN A 64 0.78 -21.72 13.39
N PRO A 65 0.89 -23.05 13.22
CA PRO A 65 0.74 -23.70 11.92
C PRO A 65 -0.67 -23.59 11.32
N ASP A 66 -1.70 -23.53 12.16
CA ASP A 66 -3.11 -23.53 11.73
C ASP A 66 -3.77 -22.15 11.78
N ASP A 67 -2.99 -21.09 12.02
CA ASP A 67 -3.53 -19.72 12.09
C ASP A 67 -3.89 -19.21 10.68
N PRO A 68 -5.09 -18.65 10.47
CA PRO A 68 -5.51 -18.11 9.17
C PRO A 68 -4.58 -17.03 8.58
N LEU A 69 -3.82 -16.32 9.42
CA LEU A 69 -2.89 -15.28 9.02
C LEU A 69 -1.48 -15.80 8.73
N ARG A 70 -1.21 -17.09 8.96
CA ARG A 70 0.12 -17.70 8.77
C ARG A 70 0.65 -17.47 7.36
N ASP A 71 -0.17 -17.68 6.34
CA ASP A 71 0.27 -17.55 4.94
C ASP A 71 0.66 -16.11 4.60
N GLU A 72 -0.03 -15.12 5.16
CA GLU A 72 0.35 -13.71 5.02
C GLU A 72 1.66 -13.42 5.76
N ALA A 73 1.83 -13.94 6.97
CA ALA A 73 3.07 -13.79 7.74
C ALA A 73 4.28 -14.41 7.02
N VAL A 74 4.11 -15.58 6.40
CA VAL A 74 5.16 -16.23 5.59
C VAL A 74 5.53 -15.37 4.38
N ARG A 75 4.54 -14.82 3.66
CA ARG A 75 4.80 -13.89 2.55
C ARG A 75 5.60 -12.68 3.01
N ARG A 76 5.12 -11.99 4.06
CA ARG A 76 5.78 -10.80 4.64
C ARG A 76 7.21 -11.10 5.09
N TYR A 77 7.44 -12.25 5.72
CA TYR A 77 8.78 -12.68 6.14
C TYR A 77 9.69 -12.86 4.92
N ASN A 78 9.23 -13.57 3.89
CA ASN A 78 10.02 -13.84 2.68
C ASN A 78 10.32 -12.55 1.88
N ASP A 79 9.38 -11.60 1.84
CA ASP A 79 9.55 -10.30 1.18
C ASP A 79 10.59 -9.44 1.92
N CYS A 80 10.59 -9.47 3.25
CA CYS A 80 11.60 -8.78 4.06
C CYS A 80 13.00 -9.38 3.87
N VAL A 81 13.13 -10.71 3.84
CA VAL A 81 14.40 -11.41 3.58
C VAL A 81 14.93 -11.06 2.18
N GLU A 82 14.06 -10.97 1.19
CA GLU A 82 14.45 -10.58 -0.17
C GLU A 82 14.88 -9.11 -0.26
N SER A 83 14.12 -8.22 0.38
CA SER A 83 14.44 -6.80 0.44
C SER A 83 15.80 -6.56 1.11
N LEU A 84 16.06 -7.21 2.26
CA LEU A 84 17.34 -7.16 2.99
C LEU A 84 18.54 -7.56 2.14
N ARG A 85 18.37 -8.55 1.24
CA ARG A 85 19.45 -9.01 0.35
C ARG A 85 19.68 -8.08 -0.84
N SER A 86 18.71 -7.21 -1.15
CA SER A 86 18.75 -6.32 -2.31
C SER A 86 19.21 -4.89 -1.99
N VAL A 87 19.20 -4.52 -0.71
CA VAL A 87 19.52 -3.17 -0.24
C VAL A 87 20.99 -3.10 0.16
N GLU A 88 21.72 -2.09 -0.31
CA GLU A 88 23.13 -1.88 0.04
C GLU A 88 23.34 -1.45 1.50
N GLU A 89 22.41 -0.68 2.07
CA GLU A 89 22.48 -0.20 3.45
C GLU A 89 21.12 -0.39 4.15
N PRO A 90 20.97 -1.41 5.01
CA PRO A 90 19.72 -1.66 5.71
C PRO A 90 19.42 -0.55 6.73
N PHE A 91 18.14 -0.25 6.94
CA PHE A 91 17.71 0.82 7.85
C PHE A 91 18.00 0.53 9.34
N TYR A 92 17.96 -0.76 9.72
CA TYR A 92 18.32 -1.22 11.06
C TYR A 92 19.76 -1.74 11.08
N ASP A 93 20.33 -1.90 12.28
CA ASP A 93 21.69 -2.40 12.55
C ASP A 93 21.84 -3.90 12.19
N TRP A 94 21.57 -4.28 10.94
CA TRP A 94 21.81 -5.61 10.41
C TRP A 94 23.29 -5.77 10.07
N THR A 95 23.86 -6.90 10.48
CA THR A 95 25.16 -7.33 9.97
C THR A 95 25.00 -8.16 8.69
N ASP A 96 26.01 -8.13 7.82
CA ASP A 96 26.02 -8.94 6.59
C ASP A 96 25.90 -10.43 6.90
N GLU A 97 26.50 -10.90 8.00
CA GLU A 97 26.39 -12.28 8.46
C GLU A 97 24.96 -12.65 8.88
N GLU A 98 24.26 -11.75 9.58
CA GLU A 98 22.86 -11.97 9.96
C GLU A 98 21.97 -12.06 8.72
N ILE A 99 22.13 -11.15 7.76
CA ILE A 99 21.36 -11.16 6.50
C ILE A 99 21.65 -12.44 5.70
N ALA A 100 22.91 -12.87 5.64
CA ALA A 100 23.31 -14.09 4.95
C ALA A 100 22.73 -15.37 5.61
N SER A 101 22.52 -15.34 6.92
CA SER A 101 21.95 -16.47 7.68
C SER A 101 20.42 -16.61 7.53
N LEU A 102 19.72 -15.58 7.04
CA LEU A 102 18.27 -15.63 6.85
C LEU A 102 17.92 -16.57 5.70
N GLU A 103 16.99 -17.48 5.94
CA GLU A 103 16.44 -18.40 4.93
C GLU A 103 14.96 -18.12 4.73
N LYS A 104 14.47 -18.19 3.47
CA LYS A 104 13.04 -18.11 3.19
C LYS A 104 12.31 -19.34 3.78
N LEU A 105 11.10 -19.11 4.28
CA LEU A 105 10.21 -20.13 4.88
C LEU A 105 9.25 -20.71 3.85
#